data_AF-A0A937V9E2-F1
#
_entry.id   AF-A0A937V9E2-F1
#
_cell.length_a   1.000
_cell.length_b   1.000
_cell.length_c   1.000
_cell.angle_alpha   90.00
_cell.angle_beta   90.00
_cell.angle_gamma   90.00
#
_symmetry.space_group_name_H-M   'P 1'
#
loop_
_entity.id
_entity.type
_entity.pdbx_description
1 polymer ?
#
loop_
_entity_poly.entity_id
_entity_poly.type
_entity_poly.pdbx_seq_one_letter_code
_entity_poly.pdbx_strand_id
1 'polypeptide(L)'
;YFSLAYDVDSEPELRTLIDNGQARAGLIIPPDFEALTQSGETAEVAFILDGSDPNVASTSLAAATLIGQAFSTRLAIERLTPLGAASAGSSPVEVRARVWYNPDLESAFFMIPALIGMILQLLTSLLTATAIVRERERGTIEQLIVTPIRSGELVLAKIIPYTLIAFLNTLEILVIGTLWFGVPIRGGLGLLLLLSGLFLAGSLGVGLFVSTVAKTQQEAIMLVYFTMLPTIFLSGFFFPLAAMPPVLRAVSYGIPLRHYLIIIRSVLLKGVGASALTGEIVALAIFGAVMLGAAALRFRKRLD
;
A
#
# COMPACT_ATOMS: atom_id res chain seq x y z
N TYR A 1 -19.59 2.81 -11.11
CA TYR A 1 -18.71 3.21 -9.99
C TYR A 1 -18.47 2.05 -9.03
N PHE A 2 -19.51 1.31 -8.62
CA PHE A 2 -19.35 0.10 -7.81
C PHE A 2 -19.71 -1.15 -8.62
N SER A 3 -19.10 -2.28 -8.28
CA SER A 3 -19.45 -3.61 -8.79
C SER A 3 -19.61 -4.54 -7.60
N LEU A 4 -20.73 -5.26 -7.53
CA LEU A 4 -20.94 -6.27 -6.49
C LEU A 4 -19.91 -7.39 -6.65
N ALA A 5 -19.14 -7.65 -5.60
CA ALA A 5 -18.09 -8.67 -5.59
C ALA A 5 -18.41 -9.82 -4.65
N TYR A 6 -19.03 -9.51 -3.50
CA TYR A 6 -19.38 -10.47 -2.46
C TYR A 6 -20.74 -10.12 -1.88
N ASP A 7 -21.47 -11.14 -1.45
CA ASP A 7 -22.62 -11.04 -0.56
C ASP A 7 -22.19 -11.61 0.80
N VAL A 8 -22.56 -10.96 1.89
CA VAL A 8 -22.08 -11.27 3.24
C VAL A 8 -23.21 -11.18 4.25
N ASP A 9 -23.24 -12.10 5.19
CA ASP A 9 -24.35 -12.21 6.15
C ASP A 9 -24.10 -11.39 7.43
N SER A 10 -22.92 -10.78 7.58
CA SER A 10 -22.56 -10.08 8.81
C SER A 10 -21.53 -8.95 8.64
N GLU A 11 -21.59 -7.93 9.50
CA GLU A 11 -20.61 -6.83 9.53
C GLU A 11 -19.16 -7.31 9.81
N PRO A 12 -18.90 -8.30 10.69
CA PRO A 12 -17.56 -8.85 10.87
C PRO A 12 -16.97 -9.48 9.59
N GLU A 13 -17.80 -10.13 8.78
CA GLU A 13 -17.37 -10.69 7.50
C GLU A 13 -17.03 -9.58 6.49
N LEU A 14 -17.88 -8.54 6.40
CA LEU A 14 -17.58 -7.34 5.62
C LEU A 14 -16.25 -6.70 6.05
N ARG A 15 -16.02 -6.59 7.37
CA ARG A 15 -14.77 -6.06 7.91
C ARG A 15 -13.56 -6.88 7.49
N THR A 16 -13.67 -8.21 7.54
CA THR A 16 -12.62 -9.12 7.11
C THR A 16 -12.26 -8.93 5.63
N LEU A 17 -13.27 -8.77 4.76
CA LEU A 17 -13.04 -8.50 3.33
C LEU A 17 -12.34 -7.15 3.09
N ILE A 18 -12.69 -6.12 3.86
CA ILE A 18 -12.05 -4.80 3.78
C ILE A 18 -10.61 -4.84 4.35
N ASP A 19 -10.40 -5.54 5.45
CA ASP A 19 -9.10 -5.73 6.10
C ASP A 19 -8.11 -6.47 5.20
N ASN A 20 -8.58 -7.50 4.49
CA ASN A 20 -7.80 -8.24 3.50
C ASN A 20 -7.62 -7.50 2.16
N GLY A 21 -8.24 -6.32 1.99
CA GLY A 21 -8.20 -5.54 0.75
C GLY A 21 -8.98 -6.15 -0.42
N GLN A 22 -9.84 -7.15 -0.16
CA GLN A 22 -10.70 -7.80 -1.15
C GLN A 22 -11.92 -6.94 -1.49
N ALA A 23 -12.39 -6.14 -0.53
CA ALA A 23 -13.43 -5.14 -0.70
C ALA A 23 -12.91 -3.74 -0.30
N ARG A 24 -13.51 -2.69 -0.87
CA ARG A 24 -13.19 -1.28 -0.55
C ARG A 24 -14.38 -0.50 -0.01
N ALA A 25 -15.57 -1.05 -0.16
CA ALA A 25 -16.82 -0.48 0.30
C ALA A 25 -17.77 -1.62 0.68
N GLY A 26 -18.70 -1.34 1.59
CA GLY A 26 -19.78 -2.25 1.98
C GLY A 26 -21.10 -1.50 2.11
N LEU A 27 -22.18 -2.15 1.74
CA LEU A 27 -23.55 -1.63 1.91
C LEU A 27 -24.25 -2.53 2.94
N ILE A 28 -24.69 -1.95 4.05
CA ILE A 28 -25.44 -2.65 5.09
C ILE A 28 -26.88 -2.18 5.00
N ILE A 29 -27.76 -3.12 4.62
CA ILE A 29 -29.21 -2.90 4.54
C ILE A 29 -29.81 -3.49 5.82
N PRO A 30 -30.58 -2.72 6.60
CA PRO A 30 -31.14 -3.22 7.84
C PRO A 30 -32.27 -4.24 7.55
N PRO A 31 -32.51 -5.22 8.44
CA PRO A 31 -33.46 -6.31 8.20
C PRO A 31 -34.92 -5.84 8.09
N ASP A 32 -35.23 -4.70 8.69
CA ASP A 32 -36.52 -4.02 8.67
C ASP A 32 -36.64 -2.99 7.53
N PHE A 33 -35.68 -2.95 6.60
CA PHE A 33 -35.68 -1.99 5.48
C PHE A 33 -37.00 -1.95 4.71
N GLU A 34 -37.54 -3.11 4.35
CA GLU A 34 -38.82 -3.22 3.63
C GLU A 34 -40.01 -2.76 4.50
N ALA A 35 -40.03 -3.14 5.78
CA ALA A 35 -41.08 -2.74 6.69
C ALA A 35 -41.09 -1.22 6.93
N LEU A 36 -39.92 -0.62 7.18
CA LEU A 36 -39.72 0.82 7.37
C LEU A 36 -40.09 1.60 6.11
N THR A 37 -39.68 1.11 4.93
CA THR A 37 -40.08 1.76 3.68
C THR A 37 -41.58 1.60 3.43
N GLN A 38 -42.21 0.46 3.69
CA GLN A 38 -43.65 0.31 3.49
C GLN A 38 -44.49 1.10 4.51
N SER A 39 -44.02 1.28 5.74
CA SER A 39 -44.73 2.01 6.80
C SER A 39 -44.66 3.54 6.66
N GLY A 40 -43.85 4.06 5.74
CA GLY A 40 -43.67 5.51 5.56
C GLY A 40 -42.55 6.11 6.41
N GLU A 41 -41.84 5.29 7.20
CA GLU A 41 -40.68 5.70 7.99
C GLU A 41 -39.41 5.79 7.13
N THR A 42 -38.39 6.48 7.66
CA THR A 42 -37.09 6.62 7.01
C THR A 42 -36.25 5.38 7.27
N ALA A 43 -35.90 4.62 6.23
CA ALA A 43 -34.96 3.52 6.37
C ALA A 43 -33.50 4.03 6.25
N GLU A 44 -32.68 3.71 7.24
CA GLU A 44 -31.26 4.08 7.24
C GLU A 44 -30.41 2.97 6.63
N VAL A 45 -29.67 3.30 5.58
CA VAL A 45 -28.75 2.36 4.92
C VAL A 45 -27.32 2.83 5.17
N ALA A 46 -26.49 1.97 5.76
CA ALA A 46 -25.10 2.33 6.04
C ALA A 46 -24.20 1.98 4.86
N PHE A 47 -23.38 2.94 4.43
CA PHE A 47 -22.39 2.74 3.37
C PHE A 47 -20.98 2.88 3.95
N ILE A 48 -20.31 1.76 4.16
CA ILE A 48 -18.99 1.68 4.75
C ILE A 48 -17.92 1.84 3.66
N LEU A 49 -16.89 2.64 3.93
CA LEU A 49 -15.79 2.94 3.00
C LEU A 49 -14.42 2.72 3.65
N ASP A 50 -13.47 2.13 2.94
CA ASP A 50 -12.06 2.09 3.37
C ASP A 50 -11.39 3.46 3.15
N GLY A 51 -11.11 4.18 4.24
CA GLY A 51 -10.43 5.48 4.24
C GLY A 51 -8.91 5.42 4.07
N SER A 52 -8.32 4.22 3.97
CA SER A 52 -6.86 4.07 3.86
C SER A 52 -6.26 4.76 2.62
N ASP A 53 -7.08 5.05 1.61
CA ASP A 53 -6.76 5.92 0.47
C ASP A 53 -7.79 7.06 0.40
N PRO A 54 -7.43 8.29 0.79
CA PRO A 54 -8.39 9.39 0.90
C PRO A 54 -8.95 9.83 -0.46
N ASN A 55 -8.19 9.66 -1.55
CA ASN A 55 -8.67 10.01 -2.90
C ASN A 55 -9.76 9.05 -3.35
N VAL A 56 -9.54 7.74 -3.13
CA VAL A 56 -10.55 6.71 -3.44
C VAL A 56 -11.76 6.84 -2.51
N ALA A 57 -11.55 7.07 -1.22
CA ALA A 57 -12.61 7.20 -0.24
C ALA A 57 -13.49 8.43 -0.49
N SER A 58 -12.89 9.61 -0.75
CA SER A 58 -13.64 10.85 -1.06
C SER A 58 -14.50 10.70 -2.32
N THR A 59 -13.92 10.14 -3.39
CA THR A 59 -14.67 9.88 -4.64
C THR A 59 -15.80 8.88 -4.43
N SER A 60 -15.56 7.84 -3.63
CA SER A 60 -16.56 6.81 -3.34
C SER A 60 -17.67 7.34 -2.42
N LEU A 61 -17.34 8.21 -1.47
CA LEU A 61 -18.27 8.90 -0.59
C LEU A 61 -19.23 9.79 -1.41
N ALA A 62 -18.68 10.63 -2.28
CA ALA A 62 -19.49 11.48 -3.16
C ALA A 62 -20.43 10.64 -4.04
N ALA A 63 -19.92 9.55 -4.64
CA ALA A 63 -20.73 8.65 -5.45
C ALA A 63 -21.84 7.98 -4.64
N ALA A 64 -21.55 7.50 -3.43
CA ALA A 64 -22.53 6.85 -2.56
C ALA A 64 -23.66 7.78 -2.14
N THR A 65 -23.33 9.01 -1.75
CA THR A 65 -24.33 10.04 -1.37
C THR A 65 -25.23 10.37 -2.56
N LEU A 66 -24.67 10.55 -3.76
CA LEU A 66 -25.45 10.84 -4.96
C LEU A 66 -26.39 9.70 -5.35
N ILE A 67 -25.90 8.45 -5.29
CA ILE A 67 -26.72 7.25 -5.56
C ILE A 67 -27.84 7.13 -4.53
N GLY A 68 -27.53 7.35 -3.25
CA GLY A 68 -28.51 7.33 -2.16
C GLY A 68 -29.61 8.38 -2.32
N GLN A 69 -29.23 9.62 -2.64
CA GLN A 69 -30.17 10.71 -2.91
C GLN A 69 -31.05 10.44 -4.13
N ALA A 70 -30.47 9.90 -5.21
CA ALA A 70 -31.23 9.53 -6.40
C ALA A 70 -32.24 8.40 -6.09
N PHE A 71 -31.83 7.39 -5.31
CA PHE A 71 -32.70 6.30 -4.89
C PHE A 71 -33.85 6.80 -4.01
N SER A 72 -33.54 7.63 -3.01
CA SER A 72 -34.54 8.24 -2.13
C SER A 72 -35.53 9.10 -2.90
N THR A 73 -35.06 9.92 -3.84
CA THR A 73 -35.91 10.77 -4.69
C THR A 73 -36.85 9.92 -5.55
N ARG A 74 -36.34 8.83 -6.13
CA ARG A 74 -37.17 7.90 -6.91
C ARG A 74 -38.26 7.27 -6.06
N LEU A 75 -37.91 6.77 -4.87
CA LEU A 75 -38.88 6.15 -3.96
C LEU A 75 -39.92 7.16 -3.47
N ALA A 76 -39.54 8.42 -3.26
CA ALA A 76 -40.46 9.50 -2.93
C ALA A 76 -41.47 9.77 -4.06
N ILE A 77 -41.03 9.78 -5.32
CA ILE A 77 -41.91 9.95 -6.49
C ILE A 77 -42.87 8.77 -6.64
N GLU A 78 -42.39 7.53 -6.48
CA GLU A 78 -43.22 6.32 -6.55
C GLU A 78 -44.30 6.28 -5.45
N ARG A 79 -44.09 6.96 -4.31
CA ARG A 79 -45.10 7.13 -3.24
C ARG A 79 -46.08 8.27 -3.46
N LEU A 80 -45.72 9.27 -4.28
CA LEU A 80 -46.62 10.41 -4.57
C LEU A 80 -47.74 10.03 -5.55
N THR A 81 -47.54 8.99 -6.36
CA THR A 81 -48.51 8.53 -7.37
C THR A 81 -49.77 7.82 -6.84
N PRO A 82 -49.77 7.08 -5.70
CA PRO A 82 -50.99 6.41 -5.22
C PRO A 82 -51.85 7.21 -4.21
N LEU A 83 -51.30 8.19 -3.47
CA LEU A 83 -51.94 8.68 -2.23
C LEU A 83 -52.44 10.12 -2.21
N GLY A 84 -52.24 10.95 -3.24
CA GLY A 84 -52.91 12.25 -3.39
C GLY A 84 -52.69 13.30 -2.28
N ALA A 85 -51.93 13.01 -1.22
CA ALA A 85 -51.73 13.91 -0.09
C ALA A 85 -50.33 13.76 0.53
N ALA A 86 -49.55 14.83 0.39
CA ALA A 86 -48.63 15.41 1.36
C ALA A 86 -47.95 14.46 2.38
N SER A 87 -46.75 14.02 2.03
CA SER A 87 -45.59 14.06 2.94
C SER A 87 -44.36 14.54 2.16
N ALA A 88 -44.42 15.80 1.70
CA ALA A 88 -43.37 16.44 0.90
C ALA A 88 -42.13 16.82 1.73
N GLY A 89 -41.65 15.96 2.64
CA GLY A 89 -40.58 16.34 3.56
C GLY A 89 -39.69 15.25 4.17
N SER A 90 -40.06 13.96 4.13
CA SER A 90 -39.19 12.90 4.63
C SER A 90 -38.55 12.12 3.48
N SER A 91 -37.22 12.11 3.45
CA SER A 91 -36.43 11.26 2.58
C SER A 91 -36.72 9.79 2.93
N PRO A 92 -37.38 8.98 2.07
CA PRO A 92 -37.79 7.62 2.42
C PRO A 92 -36.62 6.70 2.78
N VAL A 93 -35.43 7.02 2.25
CA VAL A 93 -34.18 6.35 2.58
C VAL A 93 -33.10 7.41 2.87
N GLU A 94 -32.35 7.21 3.94
CA GLU A 94 -31.16 8.00 4.26
C GLU A 94 -29.92 7.11 4.13
N VAL A 95 -29.02 7.44 3.20
CA VAL A 95 -27.74 6.75 3.08
C VAL A 95 -26.73 7.42 4.01
N ARG A 96 -26.36 6.74 5.10
CA ARG A 96 -25.32 7.18 6.03
C ARG A 96 -23.99 6.58 5.62
N ALA A 97 -23.19 7.35 4.90
CA ALA A 97 -21.86 6.93 4.52
C ALA A 97 -20.85 7.13 5.66
N ARG A 98 -20.09 6.09 6.00
CA ARG A 98 -19.10 6.08 7.08
C ARG A 98 -17.75 5.62 6.54
N VAL A 99 -16.74 6.44 6.76
CA VAL A 99 -15.36 6.11 6.39
C VAL A 99 -14.67 5.45 7.59
N TRP A 100 -14.10 4.26 7.35
CA TRP A 100 -13.28 3.53 8.32
C TRP A 100 -11.80 3.89 8.17
N TYR A 101 -11.01 3.68 9.23
CA TYR A 101 -9.55 3.83 9.32
C TYR A 101 -8.99 5.26 9.20
N ASN A 102 -9.59 6.12 8.38
CA ASN A 102 -9.28 7.54 8.24
C ASN A 102 -10.56 8.39 8.05
N PRO A 103 -11.38 8.57 9.10
CA PRO A 103 -12.68 9.23 9.00
C PRO A 103 -12.59 10.67 8.45
N ASP A 104 -11.54 11.39 8.82
CA ASP A 104 -11.30 12.78 8.44
C ASP A 104 -10.59 12.92 7.07
N LEU A 105 -10.29 11.79 6.42
CA LEU A 105 -9.60 11.73 5.13
C LEU A 105 -8.25 12.49 5.11
N GLU A 106 -7.56 12.45 6.24
CA GLU A 106 -6.26 13.11 6.43
C GLU A 106 -5.23 12.59 5.42
N SER A 107 -4.65 13.51 4.63
CA SER A 107 -3.67 13.15 3.61
C SER A 107 -2.37 12.63 4.22
N ALA A 108 -2.03 13.09 5.43
CA ALA A 108 -0.85 12.64 6.16
C ALA A 108 -0.87 11.13 6.43
N PHE A 109 -2.04 10.55 6.71
CA PHE A 109 -2.21 9.11 6.98
C PHE A 109 -1.90 8.26 5.74
N PHE A 110 -2.03 8.84 4.55
CA PHE A 110 -1.69 8.18 3.28
C PHE A 110 -0.25 8.43 2.83
N MET A 111 0.24 9.66 2.99
CA MET A 111 1.54 10.10 2.49
C MET A 111 2.70 9.62 3.34
N ILE A 112 2.63 9.71 4.67
CA ILE A 112 3.75 9.38 5.56
C ILE A 112 4.16 7.91 5.42
N PRO A 113 3.24 6.92 5.46
CA PRO A 113 3.63 5.53 5.22
C PRO A 113 4.24 5.31 3.82
N ALA A 114 3.81 6.09 2.83
CA ALA A 114 4.36 6.00 1.49
C ALA A 114 5.78 6.57 1.39
N LEU A 115 6.06 7.67 2.09
CA LEU A 115 7.41 8.24 2.19
C LEU A 115 8.37 7.26 2.85
N ILE A 116 7.96 6.53 3.90
CA ILE A 116 8.77 5.46 4.50
C ILE A 116 9.21 4.45 3.43
N GLY A 117 8.26 3.87 2.70
CA GLY A 117 8.58 2.89 1.66
C GLY A 117 9.47 3.44 0.55
N MET A 118 9.19 4.67 0.10
CA MET A 118 9.96 5.33 -0.95
C MET A 118 11.41 5.60 -0.50
N ILE A 119 11.59 6.15 0.70
CA ILE A 119 12.90 6.46 1.28
C ILE A 119 13.68 5.16 1.52
N LEU A 120 13.03 4.13 2.08
CA LEU A 120 13.66 2.83 2.29
C LEU A 120 14.18 2.23 0.99
N GLN A 121 13.33 2.15 -0.04
CA GLN A 121 13.72 1.62 -1.35
C GLN A 121 14.87 2.42 -1.96
N LEU A 122 14.75 3.75 -1.95
CA LEU A 122 15.74 4.64 -2.55
C LEU A 122 17.08 4.53 -1.83
N LEU A 123 17.11 4.73 -0.51
CA LEU A 123 18.34 4.72 0.28
C LEU A 123 19.05 3.37 0.19
N THR A 124 18.33 2.27 0.38
CA THR A 124 18.96 0.95 0.33
C THR A 124 19.47 0.60 -1.06
N SER A 125 18.70 0.86 -2.12
CA SER A 125 19.15 0.60 -3.49
C SER A 125 20.36 1.48 -3.84
N LEU A 126 20.32 2.76 -3.49
CA LEU A 126 21.35 3.75 -3.81
C LEU A 126 22.65 3.49 -3.05
N LEU A 127 22.59 3.34 -1.73
CA LEU A 127 23.76 3.09 -0.88
C LEU A 127 24.43 1.78 -1.27
N THR A 128 23.64 0.74 -1.50
CA THR A 128 24.16 -0.58 -1.89
C THR A 128 24.80 -0.55 -3.27
N ALA A 129 24.15 0.08 -4.25
CA ALA A 129 24.68 0.19 -5.60
C ALA A 129 26.01 0.97 -5.61
N THR A 130 26.04 2.13 -4.97
CA THR A 130 27.22 3.00 -4.94
C THR A 130 28.34 2.44 -4.08
N ALA A 131 28.06 1.78 -2.95
CA ALA A 131 29.08 1.21 -2.08
C ALA A 131 29.90 0.10 -2.75
N ILE A 132 29.30 -0.66 -3.67
CA ILE A 132 30.04 -1.69 -4.42
C ILE A 132 30.78 -1.06 -5.60
N VAL A 133 30.13 -0.15 -6.34
CA VAL A 133 30.76 0.49 -7.50
C VAL A 133 31.93 1.38 -7.09
N ARG A 134 31.82 2.08 -5.95
CA ARG A 134 32.91 2.86 -5.35
C ARG A 134 34.15 2.02 -5.07
N GLU A 135 33.96 0.81 -4.56
CA GLU A 135 35.03 -0.15 -4.31
C GLU A 135 35.71 -0.58 -5.63
N ARG A 136 34.91 -0.77 -6.69
CA ARG A 136 35.41 -1.10 -8.03
C ARG A 136 36.23 0.04 -8.63
N GLU A 137 35.68 1.25 -8.61
CA GLU A 137 36.34 2.46 -9.15
C GLU A 137 37.67 2.76 -8.45
N ARG A 138 37.76 2.45 -7.15
CA ARG A 138 38.97 2.66 -6.35
C ARG A 138 40.01 1.55 -6.52
N GLY A 139 39.70 0.48 -7.26
CA GLY A 139 40.57 -0.69 -7.40
C GLY A 139 40.70 -1.53 -6.13
N THR A 140 39.93 -1.24 -5.06
CA THR A 140 40.01 -1.99 -3.80
C THR A 140 39.38 -3.38 -3.91
N ILE A 141 38.54 -3.63 -4.92
CA ILE A 141 38.02 -4.98 -5.21
C ILE A 141 39.14 -5.99 -5.48
N GLU A 142 40.18 -5.60 -6.22
CA GLU A 142 41.29 -6.50 -6.54
C GLU A 142 42.10 -6.87 -5.29
N GLN A 143 42.29 -5.91 -4.38
CA GLN A 143 42.92 -6.13 -3.08
C GLN A 143 42.06 -7.01 -2.15
N LEU A 144 40.73 -6.90 -2.24
CA LEU A 144 39.78 -7.70 -1.47
C LEU A 144 39.75 -9.17 -1.92
N ILE A 145 39.94 -9.46 -3.21
CA ILE A 145 39.96 -10.84 -3.74
C ILE A 145 41.15 -11.65 -3.19
N VAL A 146 42.24 -10.98 -2.80
CA VAL A 146 43.44 -11.62 -2.24
C VAL A 146 43.33 -11.90 -0.73
N THR A 147 42.29 -11.36 -0.08
CA THR A 147 42.03 -11.64 1.34
C THR A 147 41.27 -12.97 1.50
N PRO A 148 41.44 -13.72 2.60
CA PRO A 148 40.72 -14.97 2.85
C PRO A 148 39.21 -14.76 3.14
N ILE A 149 38.67 -13.57 2.87
CA ILE A 149 37.27 -13.20 3.12
C ILE A 149 36.42 -13.67 1.93
N ARG A 150 35.34 -14.40 2.19
CA ARG A 150 34.43 -14.83 1.13
C ARG A 150 33.67 -13.62 0.58
N SER A 151 33.43 -13.58 -0.73
CA SER A 151 32.68 -12.47 -1.37
C SER A 151 31.29 -12.26 -0.76
N GLY A 152 30.64 -13.34 -0.27
CA GLY A 152 29.36 -13.25 0.45
C GLY A 152 29.46 -12.63 1.85
N GLU A 153 30.56 -12.86 2.58
CA GLU A 153 30.80 -12.26 3.91
C GLU A 153 31.06 -10.76 3.79
N LEU A 154 31.81 -10.33 2.77
CA LEU A 154 32.04 -8.93 2.47
C LEU A 154 30.75 -8.18 2.13
N VAL A 155 29.90 -8.81 1.32
CA VAL A 155 28.58 -8.27 0.94
C VAL A 155 27.67 -8.18 2.17
N LEU A 156 27.60 -9.24 2.99
CA LEU A 156 26.83 -9.22 4.25
C LEU A 156 27.32 -8.16 5.23
N ALA A 157 28.64 -8.01 5.39
CA ALA A 157 29.24 -7.01 6.27
C ALA A 157 28.92 -5.56 5.85
N LYS A 158 28.72 -5.31 4.55
CA LYS A 158 28.26 -4.00 4.04
C LYS A 158 26.74 -3.83 4.12
N ILE A 159 25.97 -4.90 3.94
CA ILE A 159 24.51 -4.86 3.99
C ILE A 159 24.01 -4.55 5.41
N ILE A 160 24.58 -5.20 6.43
CA ILE A 160 24.10 -5.08 7.82
C ILE A 160 24.05 -3.61 8.30
N PRO A 161 25.10 -2.78 8.14
CA PRO A 161 25.05 -1.36 8.52
C PRO A 161 23.95 -0.58 7.80
N TYR A 162 23.75 -0.83 6.49
CA TYR A 162 22.71 -0.13 5.73
C TYR A 162 21.30 -0.58 6.12
N THR A 163 21.12 -1.85 6.46
CA THR A 163 19.87 -2.36 7.03
C THR A 163 19.57 -1.70 8.37
N LEU A 164 20.57 -1.51 9.24
CA LEU A 164 20.39 -0.82 10.52
C LEU A 164 19.99 0.64 10.32
N ILE A 165 20.67 1.37 9.41
CA ILE A 165 20.31 2.75 9.06
C ILE A 165 18.87 2.83 8.53
N ALA A 166 18.47 1.89 7.68
CA ALA A 166 17.11 1.83 7.15
C ALA A 166 16.05 1.60 8.24
N PHE A 167 16.32 0.72 9.20
CA PHE A 167 15.43 0.54 10.36
C PHE A 167 15.36 1.78 11.24
N LEU A 168 16.50 2.41 11.52
CA LEU A 168 16.53 3.66 12.28
C LEU A 168 15.72 4.75 11.57
N ASN A 169 15.87 4.88 10.26
CA ASN A 169 15.11 5.85 9.48
C ASN A 169 13.60 5.54 9.46
N THR A 170 13.22 4.26 9.39
CA THR A 170 11.81 3.84 9.52
C THR A 170 11.23 4.27 10.87
N LEU A 171 11.96 4.02 11.96
CA LEU A 171 11.54 4.42 13.31
C LEU A 171 11.47 5.94 13.44
N GLU A 172 12.45 6.67 12.91
CA GLU A 172 12.48 8.14 12.91
C GLU A 172 11.25 8.73 12.21
N ILE A 173 10.94 8.27 11.00
CA ILE A 173 9.79 8.76 10.24
C ILE A 173 8.48 8.37 10.93
N LEU A 174 8.38 7.17 11.52
CA LEU A 174 7.21 6.76 12.30
C LEU A 174 7.00 7.64 13.54
N VAL A 175 8.08 7.95 14.27
CA VAL A 175 8.03 8.81 15.45
C VAL A 175 7.56 10.21 15.05
N ILE A 176 8.15 10.81 14.02
CA ILE A 176 7.73 12.14 13.53
C ILE A 176 6.29 12.09 13.02
N GLY A 177 5.94 11.06 12.24
CA GLY A 177 4.60 10.88 11.69
C GLY A 177 3.52 10.75 12.76
N THR A 178 3.83 10.06 13.84
CA THR A 178 2.89 9.89 14.97
C THR A 178 2.80 11.17 15.80
N LEU A 179 3.94 11.78 16.14
CA LEU A 179 3.98 12.93 17.06
C LEU A 179 3.51 14.24 16.43
N TRP A 180 3.85 14.50 15.17
CA TRP A 180 3.50 15.76 14.49
C TRP A 180 2.26 15.67 13.63
N PHE A 181 1.99 14.51 13.03
CA PHE A 181 0.90 14.34 12.08
C PHE A 181 -0.21 13.42 12.57
N GLY A 182 -0.10 12.89 13.79
CA GLY A 182 -1.13 12.03 14.40
C GLY A 182 -1.36 10.71 13.67
N VAL A 183 -0.40 10.25 12.85
CA VAL A 183 -0.55 8.98 12.12
C VAL A 183 -0.70 7.84 13.13
N PRO A 184 -1.81 7.09 13.09
CA PRO A 184 -2.04 6.05 14.07
C PRO A 184 -1.13 4.84 13.80
N ILE A 185 -0.66 4.21 14.88
CA ILE A 185 0.02 2.92 14.83
C ILE A 185 -0.93 1.90 15.50
N ARG A 186 -1.86 1.35 14.72
CA ARG A 186 -2.86 0.39 15.24
C ARG A 186 -2.32 -1.04 15.31
N GLY A 187 -1.41 -1.40 14.42
CA GLY A 187 -0.79 -2.73 14.37
C GLY A 187 0.47 -2.85 15.22
N GLY A 188 1.01 -4.07 15.30
CA GLY A 188 2.22 -4.34 16.07
C GLY A 188 3.49 -3.80 15.39
N LEU A 189 4.26 -2.99 16.12
CA LEU A 189 5.55 -2.47 15.65
C LEU A 189 6.54 -3.59 15.24
N GLY A 190 6.57 -4.70 15.97
CA GLY A 190 7.43 -5.84 15.64
C GLY A 190 7.09 -6.46 14.27
N LEU A 191 5.79 -6.58 13.94
CA LEU A 191 5.35 -7.04 12.63
C LEU A 191 5.74 -6.04 11.53
N LEU A 192 5.55 -4.74 11.79
CA LEU A 192 5.94 -3.70 10.85
C LEU A 192 7.44 -3.75 10.54
N LEU A 193 8.28 -3.89 11.55
CA LEU A 193 9.73 -4.01 11.38
C LEU A 193 10.11 -5.29 10.64
N LEU A 194 9.49 -6.43 10.96
CA LEU A 194 9.73 -7.69 10.25
C LEU A 194 9.40 -7.58 8.75
N LEU A 195 8.23 -7.02 8.41
CA LEU A 195 7.81 -6.86 7.01
C LEU A 195 8.61 -5.78 6.29
N SER A 196 9.05 -4.75 7.00
CA SER A 196 10.03 -3.77 6.47
C SER A 196 11.37 -4.45 6.19
N GLY A 197 11.82 -5.36 7.04
CA GLY A 197 13.02 -6.18 6.79
C GLY A 197 12.92 -7.03 5.53
N LEU A 198 11.75 -7.64 5.28
CA LEU A 198 11.50 -8.39 4.06
C LEU A 198 11.57 -7.50 2.81
N PHE A 199 10.94 -6.33 2.86
CA PHE A 199 11.02 -5.35 1.78
C PHE A 199 12.47 -4.89 1.54
N LEU A 200 13.18 -4.54 2.62
CA LEU A 200 14.58 -4.11 2.59
C LEU A 200 15.48 -5.15 1.93
N ALA A 201 15.31 -6.44 2.22
CA ALA A 201 16.08 -7.50 1.57
C ALA A 201 15.93 -7.48 0.04
N GLY A 202 14.72 -7.23 -0.47
CA GLY A 202 14.48 -7.06 -1.90
C GLY A 202 15.09 -5.78 -2.46
N SER A 203 14.93 -4.65 -1.77
CA SER A 203 15.52 -3.36 -2.17
C SER A 203 17.05 -3.41 -2.23
N LEU A 204 17.68 -4.10 -1.29
CA LEU A 204 19.12 -4.37 -1.31
C LEU A 204 19.51 -5.18 -2.55
N GLY A 205 18.72 -6.20 -2.91
CA GLY A 205 18.89 -6.97 -4.15
C GLY A 205 18.86 -6.10 -5.40
N VAL A 206 17.99 -5.09 -5.45
CA VAL A 206 17.97 -4.09 -6.54
C VAL A 206 19.29 -3.33 -6.59
N GLY A 207 19.75 -2.76 -5.48
CA GLY A 207 21.02 -2.03 -5.43
C GLY A 207 22.22 -2.90 -5.82
N LEU A 208 22.25 -4.14 -5.34
CA LEU A 208 23.25 -5.14 -5.69
C LEU A 208 23.23 -5.42 -7.19
N PHE A 209 22.06 -5.67 -7.78
CA PHE A 209 21.91 -5.92 -9.20
C PHE A 209 22.39 -4.72 -10.04
N VAL A 210 21.98 -3.50 -9.68
CA VAL A 210 22.44 -2.27 -10.36
C VAL A 210 23.96 -2.13 -10.30
N SER A 211 24.61 -2.46 -9.17
CA SER A 211 26.08 -2.44 -9.03
C SER A 211 26.81 -3.39 -9.99
N THR A 212 26.13 -4.45 -10.45
CA THR A 212 26.67 -5.38 -11.45
C THR A 212 26.53 -4.84 -12.86
N VAL A 213 25.75 -3.80 -13.10
CA VAL A 213 25.56 -3.21 -14.43
C VAL A 213 26.43 -1.95 -14.56
N ALA A 214 26.35 -1.06 -13.57
CA ALA A 214 27.06 0.21 -13.57
C ALA A 214 28.59 0.05 -13.53
N LYS A 215 29.28 0.94 -14.25
CA LYS A 215 30.73 1.08 -14.24
C LYS A 215 31.17 2.19 -13.29
N THR A 216 30.38 3.26 -13.18
CA THR A 216 30.69 4.39 -12.29
C THR A 216 29.62 4.64 -11.23
N GLN A 217 29.99 5.32 -10.14
CA GLN A 217 29.03 5.71 -9.11
C GLN A 217 27.91 6.59 -9.68
N GLN A 218 28.26 7.51 -10.58
CA GLN A 218 27.27 8.37 -11.24
C GLN A 218 26.30 7.55 -12.11
N GLU A 219 26.81 6.57 -12.85
CA GLU A 219 25.96 5.65 -13.64
C GLU A 219 25.04 4.81 -12.73
N ALA A 220 25.55 4.33 -11.58
CA ALA A 220 24.75 3.60 -10.62
C ALA A 220 23.61 4.45 -10.04
N ILE A 221 23.91 5.70 -9.68
CA ILE A 221 22.92 6.67 -9.20
C ILE A 221 21.83 6.90 -10.26
N MET A 222 22.22 7.14 -11.52
CA MET A 222 21.29 7.34 -12.62
C MET A 222 20.39 6.12 -12.85
N LEU A 223 20.94 4.90 -12.81
CA LEU A 223 20.17 3.67 -12.96
C LEU A 223 19.18 3.45 -11.80
N VAL A 224 19.58 3.74 -10.56
CA VAL A 224 18.67 3.66 -9.41
C VAL A 224 17.51 4.65 -9.60
N TYR A 225 17.79 5.92 -9.93
CA TYR A 225 16.71 6.90 -10.18
C TYR A 225 15.82 6.52 -11.38
N PHE A 226 16.42 6.01 -12.45
CA PHE A 226 15.69 5.53 -13.62
C PHE A 226 14.70 4.40 -13.25
N THR A 227 15.09 3.47 -12.38
CA THR A 227 14.18 2.42 -11.89
C THR A 227 13.18 2.93 -10.85
N MET A 228 13.53 3.97 -10.09
CA MET A 228 12.69 4.52 -9.03
C MET A 228 11.51 5.32 -9.58
N LEU A 229 11.69 6.11 -10.64
CA LEU A 229 10.63 6.91 -11.24
C LEU A 229 9.39 6.08 -11.64
N PRO A 230 9.48 5.03 -12.47
CA PRO A 230 8.32 4.19 -12.80
C PRO A 230 7.76 3.47 -11.58
N THR A 231 8.62 3.06 -10.64
CA THR A 231 8.22 2.44 -9.37
C THR A 231 7.28 3.35 -8.58
N ILE A 232 7.58 4.64 -8.48
CA ILE A 232 6.76 5.63 -7.78
C ILE A 232 5.36 5.71 -8.40
N PHE A 233 5.26 5.82 -9.72
CA PHE A 233 3.97 5.93 -10.43
C PHE A 233 3.14 4.63 -10.38
N LEU A 234 3.80 3.48 -10.41
CA LEU A 234 3.13 2.17 -10.41
C LEU A 234 2.86 1.61 -9.01
N SER A 235 3.44 2.19 -7.95
CA SER A 235 3.30 1.71 -6.57
C SER A 235 1.91 1.90 -5.95
N GLY A 236 1.04 2.72 -6.55
CA GLY A 236 -0.19 3.15 -5.88
C GLY A 236 -0.01 4.36 -4.96
N PHE A 237 1.14 5.04 -5.02
CA PHE A 237 1.39 6.28 -4.29
C PHE A 237 0.81 7.50 -5.02
N PHE A 238 1.26 7.78 -6.24
CA PHE A 238 0.78 8.94 -7.02
C PHE A 238 -0.59 8.69 -7.66
N PHE A 239 -0.79 7.51 -8.23
CA PHE A 239 -2.04 7.12 -8.87
C PHE A 239 -2.68 5.96 -8.12
N PRO A 240 -3.97 6.06 -7.74
CA PRO A 240 -4.66 4.95 -7.09
C PRO A 240 -4.64 3.69 -7.95
N LEU A 241 -4.31 2.54 -7.35
CA LEU A 241 -4.26 1.26 -8.06
C LEU A 241 -5.59 0.90 -8.76
N ALA A 242 -6.72 1.34 -8.18
CA ALA A 242 -8.06 1.12 -8.74
C ALA A 242 -8.31 1.91 -10.03
N ALA A 243 -7.64 3.05 -10.21
CA ALA A 243 -7.77 3.89 -11.41
C ALA A 243 -6.82 3.46 -12.55
N MET A 244 -5.89 2.53 -12.30
CA MET A 244 -4.94 2.08 -13.32
C MET A 244 -5.65 1.24 -14.40
N PRO A 245 -5.36 1.49 -15.70
CA PRO A 245 -5.72 0.61 -16.79
C PRO A 245 -5.21 -0.83 -16.57
N PRO A 246 -5.86 -1.86 -17.16
CA PRO A 246 -5.50 -3.26 -16.91
C PRO A 246 -4.02 -3.59 -17.15
N VAL A 247 -3.43 -3.03 -18.21
CA VAL A 247 -2.01 -3.26 -18.55
C VAL A 247 -1.07 -2.69 -17.47
N LEU A 248 -1.28 -1.43 -17.06
CA LEU A 248 -0.44 -0.81 -16.02
C LEU A 248 -0.64 -1.48 -14.66
N ARG A 249 -1.87 -1.94 -14.36
CA ARG A 249 -2.18 -2.71 -13.16
C ARG A 249 -1.49 -4.08 -13.16
N ALA A 250 -1.38 -4.73 -14.32
CA ALA A 250 -0.65 -5.98 -14.46
C ALA A 250 0.85 -5.78 -14.19
N VAL A 251 1.45 -4.75 -14.80
CA VAL A 251 2.87 -4.42 -14.59
C VAL A 251 3.16 -4.03 -13.14
N SER A 252 2.23 -3.36 -12.46
CA SER A 252 2.46 -2.94 -11.08
C SER A 252 2.53 -4.10 -10.08
N TYR A 253 2.07 -5.31 -10.41
CA TYR A 253 2.33 -6.50 -9.57
C TYR A 253 3.80 -6.93 -9.54
N GLY A 254 4.63 -6.42 -10.47
CA GLY A 254 6.09 -6.60 -10.42
C GLY A 254 6.81 -5.55 -9.57
N ILE A 255 6.08 -4.59 -9.01
CA ILE A 255 6.66 -3.44 -8.30
C ILE A 255 6.66 -3.71 -6.79
N PRO A 256 7.82 -3.91 -6.14
CA PRO A 256 7.86 -4.27 -4.72
C PRO A 256 7.29 -3.16 -3.84
N LEU A 257 7.50 -1.89 -4.22
CA LEU A 257 6.98 -0.75 -3.46
C LEU A 257 5.45 -0.82 -3.36
N ARG A 258 4.74 -1.31 -4.39
CA ARG A 258 3.29 -1.50 -4.35
C ARG A 258 2.87 -2.34 -3.15
N HIS A 259 3.46 -3.53 -3.04
CA HIS A 259 3.14 -4.50 -2.01
C HIS A 259 3.48 -3.97 -0.62
N TYR A 260 4.63 -3.30 -0.49
CA TYR A 260 5.02 -2.68 0.77
C TYR A 260 4.08 -1.54 1.19
N LEU A 261 3.59 -0.71 0.25
CA LEU A 261 2.62 0.34 0.56
C LEU A 261 1.29 -0.22 1.07
N ILE A 262 0.84 -1.34 0.52
CA ILE A 262 -0.35 -2.04 1.01
C ILE A 262 -0.11 -2.55 2.43
N ILE A 263 1.04 -3.19 2.68
CA ILE A 263 1.42 -3.71 4.00
C ILE A 263 1.47 -2.60 5.04
N ILE A 264 2.26 -1.55 4.82
CA ILE A 264 2.50 -0.52 5.83
C ILE A 264 1.22 0.24 6.19
N ARG A 265 0.37 0.54 5.19
CA ARG A 265 -0.94 1.19 5.43
C ARG A 265 -1.89 0.27 6.17
N SER A 266 -1.92 -1.01 5.84
CA SER A 266 -2.80 -1.97 6.51
C SER A 266 -2.36 -2.19 7.97
N VAL A 267 -1.06 -2.30 8.24
CA VAL A 267 -0.56 -2.44 9.61
C VAL A 267 -0.76 -1.15 10.42
N LEU A 268 -0.43 0.02 9.87
CA LEU A 268 -0.57 1.29 10.60
C LEU A 268 -2.03 1.72 10.77
N LEU A 269 -2.81 1.74 9.69
CA LEU A 269 -4.16 2.29 9.67
C LEU A 269 -5.24 1.26 9.97
N LYS A 270 -5.09 0.00 9.56
CA LYS A 270 -6.10 -1.04 9.83
C LYS A 270 -5.81 -1.86 11.08
N GLY A 271 -4.53 -1.99 11.44
CA GLY A 271 -4.10 -2.79 12.58
C GLY A 271 -4.14 -4.29 12.31
N VAL A 272 -4.14 -4.71 11.04
CA VAL A 272 -4.25 -6.12 10.66
C VAL A 272 -2.96 -6.88 10.90
N GLY A 273 -3.09 -8.17 11.17
CA GLY A 273 -1.96 -9.10 11.31
C GLY A 273 -1.41 -9.61 9.97
N ALA A 274 -0.38 -10.45 10.05
CA ALA A 274 0.28 -11.03 8.87
C ALA A 274 -0.66 -11.91 8.01
N SER A 275 -1.67 -12.54 8.62
CA SER A 275 -2.63 -13.41 7.92
C SER A 275 -3.43 -12.66 6.85
N ALA A 276 -3.81 -11.41 7.10
CA ALA A 276 -4.51 -10.55 6.15
C ALA A 276 -3.62 -10.09 4.98
N LEU A 277 -2.30 -10.23 5.11
CA LEU A 277 -1.29 -9.68 4.21
C LEU A 277 -0.50 -10.74 3.45
N THR A 278 -0.95 -12.01 3.50
CA THR A 278 -0.22 -13.15 2.93
C THR A 278 0.16 -12.96 1.46
N GLY A 279 -0.74 -12.46 0.63
CA GLY A 279 -0.46 -12.20 -0.79
C GLY A 279 0.68 -11.19 -1.00
N GLU A 280 0.67 -10.10 -0.24
CA GLU A 280 1.68 -9.04 -0.32
C GLU A 280 3.03 -9.51 0.22
N ILE A 281 3.03 -10.28 1.31
CA ILE A 281 4.22 -10.89 1.92
C ILE A 281 4.87 -11.86 0.93
N VAL A 282 4.09 -12.74 0.30
CA VAL A 282 4.58 -13.69 -0.69
C VAL A 282 5.15 -12.97 -1.91
N ALA A 283 4.48 -11.94 -2.41
CA ALA A 283 4.98 -11.14 -3.53
C ALA A 283 6.34 -10.50 -3.21
N LEU A 284 6.50 -9.91 -2.03
CA LEU A 284 7.78 -9.35 -1.58
C LEU A 284 8.87 -10.41 -1.41
N ALA A 285 8.52 -11.58 -0.87
CA ALA A 285 9.47 -12.68 -0.70
C ALA A 285 9.96 -13.21 -2.06
N ILE A 286 9.06 -13.40 -3.03
CA ILE A 286 9.40 -13.79 -4.40
C ILE A 286 10.29 -12.73 -5.03
N PHE A 287 9.91 -11.45 -4.95
CA PHE A 287 10.71 -10.36 -5.49
C PHE A 287 12.11 -10.33 -4.90
N GLY A 288 12.22 -10.44 -3.57
CA GLY A 288 13.50 -10.45 -2.87
C GLY A 288 14.38 -11.63 -3.31
N ALA A 289 13.82 -12.84 -3.39
CA ALA A 289 14.53 -14.02 -3.86
C ALA A 289 15.03 -13.86 -5.30
N VAL A 290 14.18 -13.32 -6.19
CA VAL A 290 14.53 -13.08 -7.60
C VAL A 290 15.64 -12.04 -7.72
N MET A 291 15.54 -10.89 -7.04
CA MET A 291 16.54 -9.83 -7.15
C MET A 291 17.89 -10.21 -6.53
N LEU A 292 17.88 -10.83 -5.35
CA LEU A 292 19.10 -11.31 -4.71
C LEU A 292 19.74 -12.45 -5.53
N GLY A 293 18.92 -13.38 -6.05
CA GLY A 293 19.37 -14.44 -6.94
C GLY A 293 19.99 -13.91 -8.23
N ALA A 294 19.33 -12.96 -8.90
CA ALA A 294 19.84 -12.32 -10.12
C ALA A 294 21.15 -11.59 -9.87
N ALA A 295 21.28 -10.87 -8.75
CA ALA A 295 22.53 -10.25 -8.34
C ALA A 295 23.63 -11.29 -8.13
N ALA A 296 23.37 -12.34 -7.34
CA ALA A 296 24.35 -13.39 -7.04
C ALA A 296 24.86 -14.11 -8.30
N LEU A 297 23.96 -14.46 -9.23
CA LEU A 297 24.32 -15.10 -10.49
C LEU A 297 25.19 -14.21 -11.37
N ARG A 298 24.91 -12.90 -11.40
CA ARG A 298 25.66 -11.94 -12.21
C ARG A 298 27.01 -11.57 -11.60
N PHE A 299 27.13 -11.60 -10.27
CA PHE A 299 28.43 -11.48 -9.59
C PHE A 299 29.36 -12.64 -9.91
N ARG A 300 28.86 -13.90 -9.89
CA ARG A 300 29.69 -15.07 -10.23
C ARG A 300 30.24 -15.00 -11.66
N LYS A 301 29.41 -14.65 -12.64
CA LYS A 301 29.82 -14.55 -14.06
C LYS A 301 30.87 -13.47 -14.37
N ARG A 302 31.18 -12.57 -13.44
CA ARG A 302 32.18 -11.49 -13.64
C ARG A 302 33.51 -11.75 -12.91
N LEU A 303 33.57 -12.80 -12.09
CA LEU A 303 34.78 -13.19 -11.36
C LEU A 303 35.57 -14.29 -12.11
N ASP A 304 35.00 -14.85 -13.18
CA ASP A 304 35.65 -15.70 -14.17
C ASP A 304 36.02 -14.87 -15.41
#